data_AF-A0A8S3KIX9-F1
#
_entry.id   AF-A0A8S3KIX9-F1
#
_cell.length_a   1.000
_cell.length_b   1.000
_cell.length_c   1.000
_cell.angle_alpha   90.00
_cell.angle_beta   90.00
_cell.angle_gamma   90.00
#
_symmetry.space_group_name_H-M   'P 1'
#
loop_
_entity.id
_entity.type
_entity.pdbx_description
1 polymer ?
#
loop_
_entity_poly.entity_id
_entity_poly.type
_entity_poly.pdbx_seq_one_letter_code
_entity_poly.pdbx_strand_id
1 'polypeptide(L)'
;KRKPWAGILLYGPPGTGKSYLAKAIATECKSTFMSVSSSDLLSRWLGESEKGVKGVFELARERQPCIVFIDEIDALCGQRNDTESESSRRVKTEFLVQMQ
;
A
#
# COMPACT_ATOMS: atom_id res chain seq x y z
N LYS A 1 3.52 -13.53 23.87
CA LYS A 1 2.62 -12.39 23.55
C LYS A 1 2.34 -12.43 22.04
N ARG A 2 1.08 -12.32 21.58
CA ARG A 2 0.76 -12.31 20.15
C ARG A 2 1.21 -10.99 19.53
N LYS A 3 1.99 -11.04 18.45
CA LYS A 3 2.32 -9.88 17.61
C LYS A 3 1.21 -9.72 16.57
N PRO A 4 0.58 -8.54 16.42
CA PRO A 4 -0.43 -8.33 15.38
C PRO A 4 0.21 -8.43 14.00
N TRP A 5 -0.58 -8.88 13.01
CA TRP A 5 -0.15 -8.90 11.61
C TRP A 5 -0.01 -7.45 11.09
N ALA A 6 1.11 -7.15 10.44
CA ALA A 6 1.37 -5.83 9.87
C ALA A 6 0.80 -5.66 8.45
N GLY A 7 0.45 -6.76 7.78
CA GLY A 7 -0.12 -6.75 6.44
C GLY A 7 -1.31 -7.70 6.32
N ILE A 8 -2.38 -7.22 5.68
CA ILE A 8 -3.61 -7.98 5.42
C ILE A 8 -3.98 -7.79 3.95
N LEU A 9 -4.21 -8.89 3.24
CA LEU A 9 -4.67 -8.87 1.85
C LEU A 9 -6.17 -9.17 1.79
N LEU A 10 -6.96 -8.24 1.27
CA LEU A 10 -8.38 -8.45 0.98
C LEU A 10 -8.52 -8.83 -0.49
N TYR A 11 -9.03 -10.03 -0.77
CA TYR A 11 -9.22 -10.53 -2.14
C TYR A 11 -10.67 -10.94 -2.39
N GLY A 12 -11.09 -10.92 -3.66
CA GLY A 12 -12.42 -11.35 -4.09
C GLY A 12 -12.97 -10.48 -5.23
N PRO A 13 -14.11 -10.85 -5.83
CA PRO A 13 -14.73 -10.15 -6.95
C PRO A 13 -14.93 -8.64 -6.73
N PRO A 14 -15.03 -7.82 -7.78
CA PRO A 14 -15.39 -6.41 -7.63
C PRO A 14 -16.77 -6.26 -6.97
N GLY A 15 -16.97 -5.17 -6.22
CA GLY A 15 -18.26 -4.89 -5.56
C GLY A 15 -18.52 -5.64 -4.25
N THR A 16 -17.59 -6.47 -3.75
CA THR A 16 -17.75 -7.19 -2.46
C THR A 16 -17.48 -6.35 -1.20
N GLY A 17 -17.32 -5.03 -1.34
CA GLY A 17 -17.17 -4.11 -0.21
C GLY A 17 -15.78 -4.09 0.46
N LYS A 18 -14.72 -4.59 -0.19
CA LYS A 18 -13.35 -4.60 0.37
C LYS A 18 -12.87 -3.22 0.84
N SER A 19 -12.98 -2.19 0.00
CA SER A 19 -12.58 -0.83 0.35
C SER A 19 -13.50 -0.21 1.41
N TYR A 20 -14.78 -0.61 1.44
CA TYR A 20 -15.72 -0.20 2.48
C TYR A 20 -15.36 -0.80 3.84
N LEU A 21 -15.01 -2.10 3.86
CA LEU A 21 -14.57 -2.80 5.06
C LEU A 21 -13.32 -2.15 5.67
N ALA A 22 -12.32 -1.80 4.85
CA ALA A 22 -11.11 -1.13 5.33
C ALA A 22 -11.41 0.22 6.00
N LYS A 23 -12.30 1.03 5.39
CA LYS A 23 -12.76 2.31 5.96
C LYS A 23 -13.52 2.09 7.28
N ALA A 24 -14.44 1.13 7.31
CA ALA A 24 -15.21 0.81 8.51
C ALA A 24 -14.30 0.39 9.67
N ILE A 25 -13.29 -0.46 9.41
CA ILE A 25 -12.30 -0.86 10.42
C ILE A 25 -11.56 0.36 10.96
N ALA A 26 -11.12 1.28 10.10
CA ALA A 26 -10.41 2.47 10.55
C ALA A 26 -11.29 3.38 11.43
N THR A 27 -12.58 3.51 11.09
CA THR A 27 -13.56 4.24 11.90
C THR A 27 -13.76 3.59 13.27
N GLU A 28 -14.02 2.28 13.32
CA GLU A 28 -14.23 1.53 14.56
C GLU A 28 -12.98 1.53 15.46
N CYS A 29 -11.80 1.39 14.85
CA CYS A 29 -10.51 1.43 15.56
C CYS A 29 -10.04 2.86 15.90
N LYS A 30 -10.78 3.91 15.53
CA LYS A 30 -10.40 5.33 15.70
C LYS A 30 -8.96 5.61 15.24
N SER A 31 -8.57 5.01 14.12
CA SER A 31 -7.22 5.06 13.59
C SER A 31 -7.16 5.99 12.38
N THR A 32 -6.00 6.61 12.14
CA THR A 32 -5.74 7.36 10.92
C THR A 32 -5.90 6.43 9.72
N PHE A 33 -6.71 6.82 8.73
CA PHE A 33 -6.88 6.07 7.50
C PHE A 33 -6.17 6.77 6.34
N MET A 34 -5.16 6.14 5.78
CA MET A 34 -4.44 6.62 4.61
C MET A 34 -4.77 5.74 3.42
N SER A 35 -5.55 6.25 2.47
CA SER A 35 -5.90 5.56 1.23
C SER A 35 -4.92 5.95 0.13
N VAL A 36 -4.31 4.97 -0.53
CA VAL A 36 -3.35 5.18 -1.61
C VAL A 36 -3.71 4.26 -2.77
N SER A 37 -3.77 4.78 -4.00
CA SER A 37 -3.87 3.92 -5.18
C SER A 37 -2.49 3.41 -5.58
N SER A 38 -2.40 2.15 -5.97
CA SER A 38 -1.18 1.58 -6.54
C SER A 38 -0.70 2.32 -7.78
N SER A 39 -1.60 2.88 -8.57
CA SER A 39 -1.27 3.70 -9.74
C SER A 39 -0.59 5.01 -9.34
N ASP A 40 -0.97 5.61 -8.21
CA ASP A 40 -0.36 6.87 -7.72
C ASP A 40 1.08 6.66 -7.27
N LEU A 41 1.41 5.45 -6.81
CA LEU A 41 2.77 5.05 -6.45
C LEU A 41 3.66 4.78 -7.68
N LEU A 42 3.06 4.52 -8.85
CA LEU A 42 3.76 4.23 -10.11
C LEU A 42 3.87 5.44 -11.06
N SER A 43 2.93 6.39 -10.96
CA SER A 43 2.78 7.48 -11.95
C SER A 43 3.70 8.68 -11.74
N ARG A 44 4.36 8.81 -10.57
CA ARG A 44 5.24 9.93 -10.27
C ARG A 44 6.62 9.71 -10.88
N TRP A 45 6.90 10.39 -12.00
CA TRP A 45 8.22 10.66 -12.60
C TRP A 45 9.42 9.88 -12.02
N LEU A 46 10.12 9.11 -12.86
CA LEU A 46 11.31 8.31 -12.54
C LEU A 46 12.19 8.94 -11.42
N GLY A 47 12.08 8.42 -10.18
CA GLY A 47 12.80 8.89 -8.98
C GLY A 47 11.94 9.52 -7.88
N GLU A 48 10.75 10.05 -8.20
CA GLU A 48 9.79 10.52 -7.19
C GLU A 48 8.91 9.40 -6.63
N SER A 49 8.66 8.34 -7.42
CA SER A 49 7.83 7.20 -6.99
C SER A 49 8.38 6.50 -5.74
N GLU A 50 9.69 6.23 -5.68
CA GLU A 50 10.34 5.60 -4.51
C GLU A 50 10.23 6.48 -3.26
N LYS A 51 10.49 7.79 -3.42
CA LYS A 51 10.32 8.78 -2.35
C LYS A 51 8.86 8.88 -1.89
N GLY A 52 7.91 8.74 -2.82
CA GLY A 52 6.49 8.71 -2.55
C GLY A 52 6.12 7.53 -1.65
N VAL A 53 6.56 6.32 -1.99
CA VAL A 53 6.37 5.12 -1.16
C VAL A 53 6.95 5.36 0.23
N LYS A 54 8.23 5.74 0.32
CA LYS A 54 8.88 6.00 1.60
C LYS A 54 8.13 7.05 2.44
N GLY A 55 7.75 8.16 1.83
CA GLY A 55 7.02 9.25 2.50
C GLY A 55 5.64 8.83 3.01
N VAL A 56 4.91 7.98 2.28
CA VAL A 56 3.63 7.42 2.75
C VAL A 56 3.84 6.61 4.03
N PHE A 57 4.84 5.73 4.06
CA PHE A 57 5.11 4.89 5.23
C PHE A 57 5.69 5.68 6.40
N GLU A 58 6.54 6.68 6.14
CA GLU A 58 7.03 7.60 7.17
C GLU A 58 5.88 8.38 7.82
N LEU A 59 5.00 8.99 7.01
CA LEU A 59 3.83 9.70 7.52
C LEU A 59 2.88 8.78 8.29
N ALA A 60 2.71 7.53 7.84
CA ALA A 60 1.90 6.55 8.55
C ALA A 60 2.49 6.17 9.92
N ARG A 61 3.83 6.07 10.02
CA ARG A 61 4.54 5.84 11.28
C ARG A 61 4.43 7.02 12.25
N GLU A 62 4.44 8.25 11.74
CA GLU A 62 4.24 9.47 12.54
C GLU A 62 2.80 9.61 13.05
N ARG A 63 1.81 9.13 12.26
CA ARG A 63 0.37 9.27 12.56
C ARG A 63 -0.26 8.06 13.24
N GLN A 64 0.54 7.28 13.99
CA GLN A 64 0.02 6.12 14.73
C GLN A 64 -1.08 6.53 15.73
N PRO A 65 -2.15 5.71 15.89
CA PRO A 65 -2.44 4.46 15.18
C PRO A 65 -2.92 4.73 13.74
N CYS A 66 -2.36 4.04 12.75
CA CYS A 66 -2.61 4.29 11.32
C CYS A 66 -2.85 3.00 10.54
N ILE A 67 -3.78 3.04 9.59
CA ILE A 67 -4.06 2.00 8.60
C ILE A 67 -3.75 2.58 7.22
N VAL A 68 -2.77 2.00 6.53
CA VAL A 68 -2.48 2.29 5.13
C VAL A 68 -3.25 1.30 4.27
N PHE A 69 -4.23 1.80 3.51
CA PHE A 69 -5.03 1.02 2.58
C PHE A 69 -4.53 1.26 1.16
N ILE A 70 -4.09 0.20 0.50
CA ILE A 70 -3.60 0.24 -0.87
C ILE A 70 -4.59 -0.47 -1.76
N ASP A 71 -5.27 0.31 -2.61
CA ASP A 71 -6.21 -0.25 -3.59
C ASP A 71 -5.45 -0.73 -4.84
N GLU A 72 -6.01 -1.73 -5.52
CA GLU A 72 -5.45 -2.30 -6.76
C GLU A 72 -3.98 -2.72 -6.61
N ILE A 73 -3.63 -3.34 -5.47
CA ILE A 73 -2.24 -3.75 -5.15
C ILE A 73 -1.62 -4.68 -6.20
N ASP A 74 -2.43 -5.38 -6.98
CA ASP A 74 -2.01 -6.20 -8.11
C ASP A 74 -1.33 -5.37 -9.22
N ALA A 75 -1.72 -4.11 -9.40
CA ALA A 75 -1.02 -3.20 -10.32
C ALA A 75 0.42 -2.91 -9.86
N LEU A 76 0.65 -2.84 -8.54
CA LEU A 76 1.98 -2.64 -7.96
C LEU A 76 2.74 -3.95 -7.77
N CYS A 77 2.10 -5.06 -7.45
CA CYS A 77 2.73 -6.30 -7.00
C CYS A 77 2.54 -7.49 -7.96
N GLY A 78 2.18 -7.24 -9.22
CA GLY A 78 2.09 -8.27 -10.25
C GLY A 78 3.37 -9.08 -10.42
N GLN A 79 3.25 -10.29 -11.01
CA GLN A 79 4.39 -11.17 -11.29
C GLN A 79 5.50 -10.40 -12.04
N ARG A 80 6.75 -10.64 -11.63
CA ARG A 80 7.90 -10.05 -12.30
C ARG A 80 8.01 -10.69 -13.68
N ASN A 81 7.81 -9.88 -14.71
CA ASN A 81 7.95 -10.31 -16.10
C ASN A 81 9.19 -9.62 -16.71
N ASP A 82 9.76 -10.22 -17.74
CA ASP A 82 10.91 -9.65 -18.45
C ASP A 82 10.58 -8.33 -19.16
N THR A 83 9.30 -8.07 -19.41
CA THR A 83 8.77 -6.81 -19.97
C THR A 83 8.52 -5.72 -18.92
N GLU A 84 8.73 -6.00 -17.63
CA GLU A 84 8.54 -5.01 -16.59
C GLU A 84 9.66 -3.95 -16.62
N SER A 85 9.27 -2.66 -16.63
CA SER A 85 10.22 -1.56 -16.53
C SER A 85 11.05 -1.63 -15.24
N GLU A 86 12.34 -1.32 -15.34
CA GLU A 86 13.24 -1.17 -14.19
C GLU A 86 12.70 -0.21 -13.14
N SER A 87 11.95 0.83 -13.54
CA SER A 87 11.31 1.76 -12.61
C SER A 87 10.29 1.08 -11.71
N SER A 88 9.41 0.26 -12.29
CA SER A 88 8.39 -0.51 -11.55
C SER A 88 9.06 -1.49 -10.58
N ARG A 89 10.15 -2.14 -11.01
CA ARG A 89 10.93 -3.05 -10.15
C ARG A 89 11.52 -2.36 -8.92
N ARG A 90 12.01 -1.13 -9.07
CA ARG A 90 12.55 -0.36 -7.93
C ARG A 90 11.45 0.08 -6.96
N VAL A 91 10.32 0.56 -7.47
CA VAL A 91 9.17 0.92 -6.63
C VAL A 91 8.63 -0.29 -5.85
N LYS A 92 8.48 -1.45 -6.51
CA LYS A 92 8.16 -2.73 -5.85
C LYS A 92 9.15 -3.07 -4.74
N THR A 93 10.44 -2.88 -5.00
CA THR A 93 11.50 -3.17 -4.03
C THR A 93 11.39 -2.24 -2.82
N GLU A 94 11.24 -0.94 -3.05
CA GLU A 94 11.07 0.05 -1.97
C GLU A 94 9.81 -0.25 -1.15
N PHE A 95 8.70 -0.60 -1.79
CA PHE A 95 7.47 -1.02 -1.12
C PHE A 95 7.70 -2.20 -0.18
N LEU A 96 8.40 -3.25 -0.65
CA LEU A 96 8.73 -4.41 0.16
C LEU A 96 9.68 -4.07 1.32
N VAL A 97 10.60 -3.12 1.14
CA VAL A 97 11.49 -2.63 2.20
C VAL A 97 10.69 -1.88 3.27
N GLN A 98 9.73 -1.05 2.88
CA GLN A 98 8.91 -0.28 3.84
C GLN A 98 7.92 -1.14 4.65
N MET A 99 7.59 -2.35 4.16
CA MET A 99 6.72 -3.32 4.83
C MET A 99 7.42 -4.15 5.92
N GLN A 100 8.76 -4.10 6.01
CA GLN A 100 9.56 -4.81 7.02
C GLN A 100 9.60 -4.06 8.34
#